data_AF-A0A1B7YV82-F1
#
_entry.id   AF-A0A1B7YV82-F1
#
_cell.length_a   1.000
_cell.length_b   1.000
_cell.length_c   1.000
_cell.angle_alpha   90.00
_cell.angle_beta   90.00
_cell.angle_gamma   90.00
#
_symmetry.space_group_name_H-M   'P 1'
#
loop_
_entity.id
_entity.type
_entity.pdbx_description
1 polymer ?
#
loop_
_entity_poly.entity_id
_entity_poly.type
_entity_poly.pdbx_seq_one_letter_code
_entity_poly.pdbx_strand_id
1 'polypeptide(L)'
;MAAQGSESINLETLDAQQLSQVKKQLEEELEHLTNSFAQLHSAQAKFKECLRCVKARPGSQEEEKSVLVPLTNSLYVRGELSDPKHVIVDVGTGFYVEKAGLTFMCFAPGFQSSFGM
;
A
#
# COMPACT_ATOMS: atom_id res chain seq x y z
N MET A 1 0.26 20.64 -18.08
CA MET A 1 -0.76 19.67 -18.52
C MET A 1 -2.10 20.22 -18.07
N ALA A 2 -3.00 20.45 -19.03
CA ALA A 2 -4.14 21.36 -18.93
C ALA A 2 -5.16 20.97 -17.84
N ALA A 3 -5.55 21.93 -17.02
CA ALA A 3 -6.76 21.85 -16.20
C ALA A 3 -7.96 22.06 -17.14
N GLN A 4 -8.66 20.98 -17.49
CA GLN A 4 -9.96 21.10 -18.17
C GLN A 4 -10.97 21.61 -17.15
N GLY A 5 -11.46 22.82 -17.40
CA GLY A 5 -12.54 23.43 -16.66
C GLY A 5 -13.81 22.58 -16.83
N SER A 6 -14.46 22.29 -15.71
CA SER A 6 -15.81 21.78 -15.68
C SER A 6 -16.75 22.89 -16.16
N GLU A 7 -16.99 22.96 -17.47
CA GLU A 7 -18.13 23.70 -18.00
C GLU A 7 -19.40 23.09 -17.40
N SER A 8 -20.14 23.90 -16.67
CA SER A 8 -21.43 23.54 -16.09
C SER A 8 -22.42 23.21 -17.21
N ILE A 9 -22.60 21.90 -17.45
CA ILE A 9 -23.53 21.36 -18.45
C ILE A 9 -24.96 21.68 -17.99
N ASN A 10 -25.68 22.53 -18.74
CA ASN A 10 -27.09 22.83 -18.52
C ASN A 10 -27.95 21.64 -18.96
N LEU A 11 -28.36 20.80 -18.00
CA LEU A 11 -29.06 19.53 -18.20
C LEU A 11 -30.47 19.65 -18.80
N GLU A 12 -31.07 20.84 -18.85
CA GLU A 12 -32.45 21.05 -19.32
C GLU A 12 -32.58 21.20 -20.85
N THR A 13 -31.47 21.32 -21.59
CA THR A 13 -31.47 21.57 -23.05
C THR A 13 -30.76 20.49 -23.89
N LEU A 14 -30.35 19.36 -23.30
CA LEU A 14 -29.59 18.33 -24.05
C LEU A 14 -30.51 17.34 -24.78
N ASP A 15 -30.15 17.07 -26.03
CA ASP A 15 -30.75 16.00 -26.85
C ASP A 15 -30.41 14.61 -26.26
N ALA A 16 -31.29 13.63 -26.47
CA ALA A 16 -31.18 12.30 -25.85
C ALA A 16 -29.83 11.60 -26.15
N GLN A 17 -29.19 11.92 -27.27
CA GLN A 17 -27.87 11.41 -27.63
C GLN A 17 -26.75 11.95 -26.72
N GLN A 18 -26.82 13.21 -26.31
CA GLN A 18 -25.79 13.84 -25.49
C GLN A 18 -25.86 13.35 -24.03
N LEU A 19 -27.06 13.11 -23.51
CA LEU A 19 -27.27 12.45 -22.21
C LEU A 19 -26.66 11.04 -22.16
N SER A 20 -26.79 10.27 -23.25
CA SER A 20 -26.17 8.94 -23.37
C SER A 20 -24.62 9.03 -23.33
N GLN A 21 -24.05 10.08 -23.93
CA GLN A 21 -22.61 10.30 -23.93
C GLN A 21 -22.08 10.71 -22.55
N VAL A 22 -22.79 11.58 -21.83
CA VAL A 22 -22.45 11.97 -20.44
C VAL A 22 -22.58 10.77 -19.50
N LYS A 23 -23.62 9.94 -19.66
CA LYS A 23 -23.77 8.69 -18.91
C LYS A 23 -22.56 7.77 -19.09
N LYS A 24 -22.09 7.60 -20.33
CA LYS A 24 -20.93 6.75 -20.61
C LYS A 24 -19.64 7.29 -19.96
N GLN A 25 -19.42 8.60 -19.99
CA GLN A 25 -18.27 9.21 -19.30
C GLN A 25 -18.33 8.97 -17.79
N LEU A 26 -19.50 9.14 -17.16
CA LEU A 26 -19.69 8.88 -15.74
C LEU A 26 -19.45 7.40 -15.38
N GLU A 27 -19.85 6.47 -16.23
CA GLU A 27 -19.57 5.04 -16.05
C GLU A 27 -18.06 4.75 -16.12
N GLU A 28 -17.35 5.33 -17.09
CA GLU A 28 -15.89 5.20 -17.24
C GLU A 28 -15.16 5.80 -16.03
N GLU A 29 -15.52 7.01 -15.59
CA GLU A 29 -14.93 7.65 -14.41
C GLU A 29 -15.17 6.82 -13.13
N LEU A 30 -16.37 6.25 -12.98
CA LEU A 30 -16.70 5.41 -11.83
C LEU A 30 -15.90 4.10 -11.83
N GLU A 31 -15.72 3.47 -13.00
CA GLU A 31 -14.87 2.29 -13.14
C GLU A 31 -13.40 2.62 -12.81
N HIS A 32 -12.88 3.73 -13.34
CA HIS A 32 -11.52 4.20 -13.03
C HIS A 32 -11.32 4.46 -11.54
N LEU A 33 -12.28 5.12 -10.88
CA LEU A 33 -12.22 5.40 -9.45
C LEU A 33 -12.29 4.12 -8.62
N THR A 34 -13.18 3.19 -8.99
CA THR A 34 -13.33 1.90 -8.31
C THR A 34 -12.05 1.07 -8.41
N ASN A 35 -11.45 1.02 -9.60
CA ASN A 35 -10.18 0.32 -9.82
C ASN A 35 -9.03 0.96 -9.03
N SER A 36 -8.94 2.29 -9.02
CA SER A 36 -7.93 3.01 -8.24
C SER A 36 -8.09 2.77 -6.73
N PHE A 37 -9.33 2.77 -6.24
CA PHE A 37 -9.63 2.47 -4.85
C PHE A 37 -9.25 1.03 -4.49
N ALA A 38 -9.59 0.05 -5.34
CA ALA A 38 -9.24 -1.35 -5.12
C ALA A 38 -7.72 -1.55 -5.05
N GLN A 39 -6.95 -0.87 -5.90
CA GLN A 39 -5.48 -0.90 -5.86
C GLN A 39 -4.92 -0.31 -4.57
N LEU A 40 -5.40 0.87 -4.15
CA LEU A 40 -5.00 1.50 -2.90
C LEU A 40 -5.38 0.66 -1.67
N HIS A 41 -6.56 0.06 -1.67
CA HIS A 41 -7.02 -0.82 -0.60
C HIS A 41 -6.17 -2.10 -0.52
N SER A 42 -5.82 -2.69 -1.67
CA SER A 42 -4.90 -3.83 -1.73
C SER A 42 -3.51 -3.45 -1.20
N ALA A 43 -3.00 -2.27 -1.56
CA ALA A 43 -1.74 -1.76 -1.03
C ALA A 43 -1.79 -1.56 0.50
N GLN A 44 -2.87 -0.97 1.03
CA GLN A 44 -3.08 -0.80 2.46
C GLN A 44 -3.11 -2.14 3.19
N ALA A 45 -3.80 -3.15 2.64
CA ALA A 45 -3.85 -4.49 3.20
C ALA A 45 -2.44 -5.12 3.26
N LYS A 46 -1.67 -5.02 2.17
CA LYS A 46 -0.26 -5.48 2.13
C LYS A 46 0.61 -4.76 3.14
N PHE A 47 0.50 -3.44 3.30
CA PHE A 47 1.24 -2.70 4.32
C PHE A 47 0.90 -3.15 5.74
N LYS A 48 -0.38 -3.40 6.02
CA LYS A 48 -0.84 -3.90 7.32
C LYS A 48 -0.31 -5.32 7.60
N GLU A 49 -0.23 -6.15 6.58
CA GLU A 49 0.34 -7.50 6.67
C GLU A 49 1.86 -7.44 6.89
N CYS A 50 2.59 -6.63 6.13
CA CYS A 50 4.02 -6.38 6.34
C CYS A 50 4.30 -5.90 7.78
N LEU A 51 3.47 -4.99 8.30
CA LEU A 51 3.58 -4.53 9.68
C LEU A 51 3.37 -5.66 10.69
N ARG A 52 2.42 -6.56 10.43
CA ARG A 52 2.19 -7.75 11.27
C ARG A 52 3.40 -8.68 11.23
N CYS A 53 3.97 -8.95 10.06
CA CYS A 53 5.17 -9.79 9.92
C CYS A 53 6.37 -9.19 10.65
N VAL A 54 6.54 -7.86 10.60
CA VAL A 54 7.59 -7.15 11.35
C VAL A 54 7.39 -7.29 12.86
N LYS A 55 6.14 -7.25 13.36
CA LYS A 55 5.80 -7.42 14.78
C LYS A 55 5.92 -8.87 15.27
N ALA A 56 5.52 -9.83 14.44
CA ALA A 56 5.57 -11.26 14.73
C ALA A 56 6.97 -11.86 14.49
N ARG A 57 8.00 -11.02 14.39
CA ARG A 57 9.35 -11.46 14.05
C ARG A 57 9.92 -12.33 15.17
N PRO A 58 10.53 -13.47 14.81
CA PRO A 58 11.33 -14.26 15.73
C PRO A 58 12.54 -13.45 16.22
N GLY A 59 12.74 -13.33 17.53
CA GLY A 59 13.88 -12.59 18.10
C GLY A 59 13.58 -11.69 19.31
N SER A 60 12.40 -11.79 19.93
CA SER A 60 12.22 -11.29 21.30
C SER A 60 12.92 -12.19 22.33
N GLN A 61 13.22 -13.44 21.97
CA GLN A 61 14.02 -14.38 22.75
C GLN A 61 15.06 -15.05 21.84
N GLU A 62 16.24 -15.27 22.39
CA GLU A 62 17.50 -15.58 21.69
C GLU A 62 17.50 -16.93 20.94
N GLU A 63 16.46 -17.75 21.15
CA GLU A 63 16.35 -19.14 20.71
C GLU A 63 15.56 -19.34 19.40
N GLU A 64 14.88 -18.32 18.87
CA GLU A 64 14.08 -18.44 17.63
C GLU A 64 14.73 -17.76 16.41
N LYS A 65 16.05 -17.86 16.21
CA LYS A 65 16.72 -17.20 15.06
C LYS A 65 16.55 -17.93 13.73
N SER A 66 16.02 -19.16 13.72
CA SER A 66 15.89 -19.95 12.49
C SER A 66 14.63 -19.59 11.71
N VAL A 67 14.80 -19.09 10.49
CA VAL A 67 13.70 -18.72 9.57
C VAL A 67 13.83 -19.53 8.28
N LEU A 68 12.70 -19.95 7.72
CA LEU A 68 12.64 -20.55 6.38
C LEU A 68 12.47 -19.45 5.34
N VAL A 69 13.47 -19.29 4.48
CA VAL A 69 13.45 -18.31 3.38
C VAL A 69 13.08 -19.04 2.09
N PRO A 70 12.00 -18.62 1.39
CA PRO A 70 11.66 -19.18 0.09
C PRO A 70 12.71 -18.75 -0.95
N LEU A 71 13.30 -19.72 -1.65
CA LEU A 71 14.09 -19.47 -2.86
C LEU A 71 13.20 -19.51 -4.11
N THR A 72 12.20 -20.39 -4.10
CA THR A 72 11.19 -20.55 -5.15
C THR A 72 9.85 -20.92 -4.52
N ASN A 73 8.79 -21.04 -5.33
CA ASN A 73 7.46 -21.42 -4.85
C ASN A 73 7.41 -22.79 -4.15
N SER A 74 8.40 -23.68 -4.37
CA SER A 74 8.44 -25.03 -3.80
C SER A 74 9.69 -25.33 -2.97
N LEU A 75 10.66 -24.41 -2.89
CA LEU A 75 11.91 -24.62 -2.17
C LEU A 75 12.11 -23.56 -1.10
N TYR A 76 12.27 -24.03 0.13
CA TYR A 76 12.55 -23.21 1.31
C TYR A 76 13.87 -23.65 1.91
N VAL A 77 14.74 -22.70 2.20
CA VAL A 77 16.03 -22.95 2.86
C VAL A 77 15.99 -22.38 4.26
N ARG A 78 16.50 -23.15 5.22
CA ARG A 78 16.67 -22.70 6.59
C ARG A 78 17.85 -21.74 6.65
N GLY A 79 17.58 -20.51 7.08
CA GLY A 79 18.58 -19.49 7.39
C GLY A 79 18.46 -19.05 8.83
N GLU A 80 19.50 -18.39 9.33
CA GLU A 80 19.50 -17.76 10.65
C GLU A 80 19.52 -16.24 10.50
N LEU A 81 18.69 -15.56 11.28
CA LEU A 81 18.59 -14.11 11.25
C LEU A 81 19.71 -13.50 12.11
N SER A 82 20.75 -12.96 11.46
CA SER A 82 21.91 -12.37 12.14
C SER A 82 21.55 -11.11 12.93
N ASP A 83 20.65 -10.28 12.41
CA ASP A 83 20.20 -9.06 13.07
C ASP A 83 18.67 -8.86 12.96
N PRO A 84 17.92 -9.18 14.03
CA PRO A 84 16.48 -8.97 14.05
C PRO A 84 16.07 -7.52 14.27
N LYS A 85 16.99 -6.61 14.64
CA LYS A 85 16.66 -5.22 15.01
C LYS A 85 16.58 -4.29 13.80
N HIS A 86 17.26 -4.62 12.71
CA HIS A 86 17.28 -3.81 11.51
C HIS A 86 16.28 -4.33 10.47
N VAL A 87 15.62 -3.41 9.78
CA VAL A 87 14.77 -3.69 8.61
C VAL A 87 15.18 -2.79 7.47
N ILE A 88 15.13 -3.35 6.27
CA ILE A 88 15.30 -2.59 5.05
C ILE A 88 13.91 -2.25 4.52
N VAL A 89 13.68 -0.96 4.25
CA VAL A 89 12.43 -0.43 3.74
C VAL A 89 12.67 0.09 2.33
N ASP A 90 11.91 -0.43 1.38
CA ASP A 90 11.86 0.14 0.04
C ASP A 90 11.03 1.44 0.06
N VAL A 91 11.65 2.55 -0.33
CA VAL A 91 11.00 3.87 -0.42
C VAL A 91 10.54 4.20 -1.85
N GLY A 92 10.81 3.33 -2.81
CA GLY A 92 10.56 3.53 -4.23
C GLY A 92 11.80 4.00 -4.99
N THR A 93 11.65 4.08 -6.32
CA THR A 93 12.70 4.51 -7.29
C THR A 93 14.04 3.77 -7.20
N GLY A 94 14.06 2.59 -6.57
CA GLY A 94 15.26 1.76 -6.40
C GLY A 94 16.09 2.09 -5.15
N PHE A 95 15.57 2.91 -4.25
CA PHE A 95 16.24 3.25 -2.99
C PHE A 95 15.72 2.42 -1.82
N TYR A 96 16.64 1.99 -0.98
CA TYR A 96 16.38 1.21 0.21
C TYR A 96 16.94 1.94 1.43
N VAL A 97 16.12 2.08 2.47
CA VAL A 97 16.51 2.72 3.72
C VAL A 97 16.52 1.69 4.82
N GLU A 98 17.65 1.59 5.53
CA GLU A 98 17.75 0.79 6.73
C GLU A 98 17.16 1.56 7.93
N LYS A 99 16.24 0.92 8.65
CA LYS A 99 15.61 1.47 9.86
C LYS A 99 15.67 0.44 10.97
N ALA A 100 15.89 0.92 12.20
CA ALA A 100 15.64 0.12 13.39
C ALA A 100 14.14 -0.20 13.51
N GLY A 101 13.81 -1.42 13.93
CA GLY A 101 12.45 -1.98 13.90
C GLY A 101 11.39 -1.17 14.64
N LEU A 102 11.76 -0.39 15.67
CA LEU A 102 10.85 0.53 16.36
C LEU A 102 10.44 1.73 15.49
N THR A 103 11.34 2.22 14.64
CA THR A 103 11.11 3.44 13.87
C THR A 103 10.31 3.18 12.59
N PHE A 104 10.27 1.93 12.10
CA PHE A 104 9.40 1.53 10.98
C PHE A 104 7.91 1.67 11.33
N MET A 105 7.52 1.39 12.57
CA MET A 105 6.14 1.61 13.03
C MET A 105 5.69 3.08 12.91
N CYS A 106 6.63 4.03 13.06
CA CYS A 106 6.33 5.46 12.94
C CYS A 106 6.13 5.89 11.47
N PHE A 107 6.71 5.17 10.51
CA PHE A 107 6.57 5.47 9.09
C PHE A 107 5.26 4.92 8.48
N ALA A 108 4.60 3.98 9.14
CA ALA A 108 3.29 3.51 8.70
C ALA A 108 2.25 4.64 8.86
N PRO A 109 1.62 5.12 7.77
CA PRO A 109 0.68 6.22 7.82
C PRO A 109 -0.57 5.76 8.57
N GLY A 110 -0.64 6.08 9.87
CA GLY A 110 -1.77 5.72 10.72
C GLY A 110 -1.46 5.49 12.21
N PHE A 111 -0.19 5.50 12.65
CA PHE A 111 0.15 5.25 14.06
C PHE A 111 0.78 6.44 14.80
N GLN A 112 0.81 7.64 14.20
CA GLN A 112 1.48 8.81 14.79
C GLN A 112 0.60 9.64 15.73
N SER A 113 -0.69 9.29 15.94
CA SER A 113 -1.60 10.09 16.78
C SER A 113 -1.70 9.66 18.24
N SER A 114 -0.99 8.61 18.70
CA SER A 114 -1.19 8.06 20.05
C SER A 114 0.06 7.97 20.93
N PHE A 115 1.21 8.50 20.49
CA PHE A 115 2.41 8.59 21.33
C PHE A 115 2.75 10.08 21.57
N GLY A 116 1.86 10.73 22.30
CA GLY A 116 1.97 12.13 22.70
C GLY A 116 1.21 12.33 24.01
N MET A 117 1.77 11.80 25.10
CA MET A 117 1.62 12.25 26.48
C MET A 117 2.75 11.61 27.31
#